data_AF-A0A0J7KKD4-F1
#
_entry.id   AF-A0A0J7KKD4-F1
#
_cell.length_a   1.000
_cell.length_b   1.000
_cell.length_c   1.000
_cell.angle_alpha   90.00
_cell.angle_beta   90.00
_cell.angle_gamma   90.00
#
_symmetry.space_group_name_H-M   'P 1'
#
loop_
_entity.id
_entity.type
_entity.pdbx_description
1 polymer ?
#
loop_
_entity_poly.entity_id
_entity_poly.type
_entity_poly.pdbx_seq_one_letter_code
_entity_poly.pdbx_strand_id
1 'polypeptide(L)' 'VLALFLLVVACALADDRYTTKYDNIDIDTILKSDRLLKNYVNCLLEKGSCTPDGKELKEFEYYL' A
#
# COMPACT_ATOMS: atom_id res chain seq x y z
N VAL A 1 35.80 -10.31 2.91
CA VAL A 1 35.60 -8.84 2.95
C VAL A 1 34.70 -8.36 1.82
N LEU A 2 35.02 -8.63 0.55
CA LEU A 2 34.19 -8.23 -0.60
C LEU A 2 32.75 -8.77 -0.55
N ALA A 3 32.59 -10.06 -0.21
CA ALA A 3 31.27 -10.69 -0.06
C ALA A 3 30.44 -10.09 1.09
N LEU A 4 31.09 -9.74 2.21
CA LEU A 4 30.46 -9.04 3.33
C LEU A 4 29.99 -7.63 2.92
N PHE A 5 30.81 -6.94 2.13
CA PHE A 5 30.48 -5.60 1.63
C PHE A 5 29.29 -5.63 0.66
N LEU A 6 29.25 -6.61 -0.25
CA LEU A 6 28.13 -6.81 -1.17
C LEU A 6 26.83 -7.14 -0.43
N LEU A 7 26.90 -7.92 0.64
CA LEU A 7 25.73 -8.29 1.44
C LEU A 7 25.17 -7.10 2.22
N VAL A 8 26.04 -6.24 2.78
CA VAL A 8 25.63 -4.99 3.44
C VAL A 8 24.96 -4.03 2.44
N VAL A 9 25.50 -3.89 1.23
CA VAL A 9 24.90 -3.06 0.18
C VAL A 9 23.55 -3.61 -0.25
N ALA A 10 23.41 -4.93 -0.43
CA ALA A 10 22.13 -5.55 -0.78
C ALA A 10 21.04 -5.32 0.28
N CYS A 11 21.39 -5.38 1.57
CA CYS A 11 20.45 -5.07 2.65
C CYS A 11 20.09 -3.58 2.72
N ALA A 12 21.01 -2.66 2.39
CA ALA A 12 20.73 -1.23 2.37
C ALA A 12 19.87 -0.79 1.17
N LEU A 13 19.88 -1.58 0.09
CA LEU A 13 19.04 -1.38 -1.09
C LEU A 13 17.70 -2.12 -1.02
N ALA A 14 17.44 -2.83 0.08
CA ALA A 14 16.11 -3.36 0.37
C ALA A 14 15.20 -2.18 0.68
N ASP A 15 14.65 -1.60 -0.39
CA ASP A 15 13.76 -0.45 -0.37
C ASP A 15 12.52 -0.76 0.47
N ASP A 16 12.15 0.19 1.33
CA ASP A 16 10.95 0.11 2.16
C ASP A 16 9.74 0.11 1.22
N ARG A 17 9.17 -1.09 0.99
CA ARG A 17 8.10 -1.33 0.01
C ARG A 17 6.76 -0.65 0.38
N TYR A 18 6.72 0.12 1.46
CA TYR A 18 5.52 0.76 1.96
C TYR A 18 5.78 2.23 2.29
N THR A 19 4.90 3.07 1.79
CA THR A 19 4.82 4.51 2.08
C THR A 19 4.09 4.75 3.41
N THR A 20 4.46 5.82 4.12
CA THR A 20 3.76 6.28 5.33
C THR A 20 2.80 7.45 5.06
N LYS A 21 2.68 7.85 3.78
CA LYS A 21 1.89 9.01 3.34
C LYS A 21 0.42 8.93 3.76
N TYR A 22 -0.10 7.72 3.94
CA TYR A 22 -1.50 7.44 4.21
C TYR A 22 -1.74 6.71 5.55
N ASP A 23 -0.79 6.78 6.49
CA ASP A 23 -0.91 6.13 7.80
C ASP A 23 -1.96 6.78 8.72
N ASN A 24 -2.36 8.03 8.42
CA ASN A 24 -3.28 8.82 9.24
C ASN A 24 -4.72 8.85 8.70
N ILE A 25 -5.08 7.92 7.82
CA ILE A 25 -6.46 7.84 7.31
C ILE A 25 -7.36 7.26 8.41
N ASP A 26 -8.57 7.81 8.54
CA ASP A 26 -9.57 7.30 9.48
C ASP A 26 -10.22 6.00 8.97
N ILE A 27 -9.56 4.88 9.28
CA ILE A 27 -10.01 3.53 8.91
C ILE A 27 -11.35 3.21 9.58
N ASP A 28 -11.58 3.67 10.82
CA ASP A 28 -12.82 3.41 11.55
C ASP A 28 -14.03 3.99 10.81
N THR A 29 -13.90 5.21 10.29
CA THR A 29 -14.96 5.84 9.49
C THR A 29 -15.22 5.09 8.18
N ILE A 30 -14.16 4.59 7.52
CA ILE A 30 -14.30 3.80 6.29
C ILE A 30 -15.04 2.49 6.57
N LEU A 31 -14.64 1.75 7.61
CA LEU A 31 -15.21 0.45 7.96
C LEU A 31 -16.66 0.55 8.48
N LYS A 32 -17.02 1.66 9.14
CA LYS A 32 -18.39 1.91 9.64
C LYS A 32 -19.35 2.44 8.56
N SER A 33 -18.84 2.81 7.38
CA SER A 33 -19.65 3.36 6.29
C SER A 33 -19.73 2.37 5.13
N ASP A 34 -20.91 1.76 4.94
CA ASP A 34 -21.16 0.85 3.80
C ASP A 34 -20.82 1.47 2.45
N ARG A 35 -21.08 2.79 2.30
CA ARG A 35 -20.77 3.52 1.07
C ARG A 35 -19.26 3.61 0.84
N LEU A 36 -18.50 4.00 1.87
CA LEU A 36 -17.05 4.17 1.73
C LEU A 36 -16.38 2.81 1.55
N LEU A 37 -16.69 1.84 2.41
CA LEU A 37 -16.16 0.48 2.32
C LEU A 37 -16.41 -0.13 0.94
N LYS A 38 -17.64 -0.01 0.41
CA LYS A 38 -17.98 -0.52 -0.92
C LYS A 38 -17.17 0.16 -2.03
N ASN A 39 -16.84 1.44 -1.90
CA ASN A 39 -15.96 2.12 -2.86
C ASN A 39 -14.54 1.57 -2.84
N TYR A 40 -13.94 1.32 -1.66
CA TYR A 40 -12.62 0.68 -1.57
C TYR A 40 -12.65 -0.73 -2.15
N VAL A 41 -13.62 -1.55 -1.77
CA VAL A 41 -13.77 -2.92 -2.30
C VAL A 41 -13.93 -2.91 -3.82
N ASN A 42 -14.77 -2.02 -4.36
CA ASN A 42 -14.95 -1.91 -5.81
C ASN A 42 -13.67 -1.44 -6.51
N CYS A 43 -12.90 -0.53 -5.90
CA CYS A 43 -11.60 -0.09 -6.42
C CYS A 43 -10.61 -1.26 -6.55
N LEU A 44 -10.44 -2.05 -5.47
CA LEU A 44 -9.52 -3.20 -5.45
C LEU A 44 -9.94 -4.28 -6.47
N LEU A 45 -11.25 -4.49 -6.64
CA LEU A 45 -11.82 -5.44 -7.61
C LEU A 45 -11.95 -4.91 -9.04
N GLU A 46 -11.41 -3.72 -9.35
CA GLU A 46 -11.51 -3.07 -10.67
C GLU A 46 -12.95 -2.79 -11.16
N LYS A 47 -13.89 -2.69 -10.22
CA LYS A 47 -15.33 -2.46 -10.48
C LYS A 47 -15.76 -1.00 -10.28
N GLY A 48 -14.82 -0.10 -10.00
CA GLY A 48 -15.10 1.31 -9.76
C GLY A 48 -13.85 2.17 -9.69
N SER A 49 -14.06 3.48 -9.53
CA SER A 49 -12.99 4.45 -9.34
C SER A 49 -12.30 4.29 -7.99
N CYS A 50 -10.99 4.45 -7.97
CA CYS A 50 -10.18 4.51 -6.76
C CYS A 50 -9.99 5.94 -6.27
N THR A 51 -10.00 6.12 -4.94
CA THR A 51 -9.43 7.31 -4.30
C THR A 51 -7.90 7.26 -4.40
N PRO A 52 -7.18 8.38 -4.20
CA PRO A 52 -5.73 8.41 -4.27
C PRO A 52 -5.05 7.39 -3.34
N ASP A 53 -5.60 7.19 -2.15
CA ASP A 53 -5.12 6.24 -1.15
C ASP A 53 -5.54 4.80 -1.46
N GLY A 54 -6.76 4.58 -1.96
CA GLY A 54 -7.19 3.26 -2.45
C GLY A 54 -6.37 2.79 -3.66
N LYS A 55 -5.90 3.72 -4.50
CA LYS A 55 -5.00 3.41 -5.63
C LYS A 55 -3.61 3.00 -5.15
N GLU A 56 -3.07 3.71 -4.16
CA GLU A 56 -1.79 3.39 -3.53
C GLU A 56 -1.88 2.00 -2.85
N LEU A 57 -2.98 1.72 -2.13
CA LEU A 57 -3.26 0.39 -1.57
C LEU A 57 -3.35 -0.70 -2.65
N LYS A 58 -4.08 -0.46 -3.74
CA LYS A 58 -4.20 -1.40 -4.85
C LYS A 58 -2.84 -1.70 -5.51
N GLU A 59 -2.01 -0.68 -5.69
CA GLU A 59 -0.67 -0.83 -6.24
C GLU A 59 0.23 -1.70 -5.34
N PHE A 60 0.12 -1.57 -4.01
CA PHE A 60 0.81 -2.47 -3.08
C PHE A 60 0.27 -3.90 -3.11
N GLU A 61 -1.05 -4.10 -3.18
CA GLU A 61 -1.66 -5.42 -3.31
C GLU A 61 -1.19 -6.14 -4.58
N TYR A 62 -0.98 -5.41 -5.68
CA TYR A 62 -0.48 -5.98 -6.94
C TYR A 62 0.99 -6.44 -6.89
N TYR A 63 1.79 -5.96 -5.94
CA TYR A 63 3.20 -6.32 -5.80
C TYR A 63 3.43 -7.50 -4.82
N LEU A 64 2.36 -8.03 -4.21
CA LEU A 64 2.40 -9.09 -3.19
C LEU A 64 1.82 -10.41 -3.69
#